data_AF-A0A945XVL6-F1
#
_entry.id   AF-A0A945XVL6-F1
#
_cell.length_a   1.000
_cell.length_b   1.000
_cell.length_c   1.000
_cell.angle_alpha   90.00
_cell.angle_beta   90.00
_cell.angle_gamma   90.00
#
_symmetry.space_group_name_H-M   'P 1'
#
loop_
_entity.id
_entity.type
_entity.pdbx_description
1 polymer ?
#
loop_
_entity_poly.entity_id
_entity_poly.type
_entity_poly.pdbx_seq_one_letter_code
_entity_poly.pdbx_strand_id
1 'polypeptide(L)'
;MSVKTENGGSPEAPVFDFNEDGIVAVIGDTASVRGRSRAKGAENTAYAGKKLEEEQGMPAGPSIIGDRRFTPGSATDEGSEMQETVLISNEATVTGRLSWEQLFPD
;
A
#
# COMPACT_ATOMS: atom_id res chain seq x y z
N MET A 1 3.00 -7.98 7.83
CA MET A 1 4.09 -6.98 7.97
C MET A 1 4.65 -7.10 9.38
N SER A 2 5.97 -7.07 9.53
CA SER A 2 6.68 -7.10 10.82
C SER A 2 7.86 -6.15 10.74
N VAL A 3 8.06 -5.28 11.73
CA VAL A 3 9.13 -4.26 11.71
C VAL A 3 9.81 -4.18 13.06
N LYS A 4 11.05 -3.69 13.08
CA LYS A 4 11.74 -3.34 14.32
C LYS A 4 11.01 -2.21 15.04
N THR A 5 10.85 -2.35 16.35
CA THR A 5 10.26 -1.31 17.19
C THR A 5 11.13 -0.06 17.28
N GLU A 6 12.45 -0.21 17.17
CA GLU A 6 13.41 0.88 17.32
C GLU A 6 13.44 1.88 16.16
N ASN A 7 13.18 1.44 14.92
CA ASN A 7 13.35 2.26 13.73
C ASN A 7 12.38 1.96 12.58
N GLY A 8 11.43 1.03 12.75
CA GLY A 8 10.49 0.63 11.71
C GLY A 8 11.12 -0.10 10.52
N GLY A 9 12.41 -0.45 10.60
CA GLY A 9 13.13 -1.18 9.55
C GLY A 9 12.85 -2.68 9.57
N SER A 10 13.52 -3.39 8.67
CA SER A 10 13.47 -4.86 8.59
C SER A 10 13.85 -5.53 9.92
N PRO A 11 13.12 -6.58 10.33
CA PRO A 11 13.43 -7.35 11.53
C PRO A 11 14.80 -8.05 11.42
N GLU A 12 15.37 -8.46 12.55
CA GLU A 12 16.69 -9.12 12.60
C GLU A 12 16.66 -10.57 12.11
N ALA A 13 15.51 -11.22 12.28
CA ALA A 13 15.26 -12.60 11.86
C ALA A 13 13.94 -12.66 11.07
N PRO A 14 13.78 -13.64 10.16
CA PRO A 14 12.51 -13.87 9.47
C PRO A 14 11.41 -14.19 10.49
N VAL A 15 10.23 -13.63 10.24
CA VAL A 15 9.04 -13.78 11.11
C VAL A 15 7.90 -14.51 10.38
N PHE A 16 7.94 -14.52 9.06
CA PHE A 16 6.97 -15.20 8.20
C PHE A 16 7.71 -16.19 7.33
N ASP A 17 7.03 -17.30 7.05
CA ASP A 17 7.39 -18.28 6.03
C ASP A 17 6.90 -17.73 4.69
N PHE A 18 7.82 -17.20 3.88
CA PHE A 18 7.56 -16.56 2.59
C PHE A 18 7.81 -17.49 1.40
N ASN A 19 8.55 -18.58 1.59
CA ASN A 19 8.74 -19.61 0.58
C ASN A 19 7.75 -20.78 0.71
N GLU A 20 6.89 -20.74 1.74
CA GLU A 20 5.79 -21.67 2.01
C GLU A 20 6.26 -23.13 2.21
N ASP A 21 7.44 -23.31 2.80
CA ASP A 21 8.00 -24.65 3.08
C ASP A 21 7.62 -25.20 4.47
N GLY A 22 6.87 -24.41 5.25
CA GLY A 22 6.41 -24.74 6.59
C GLY A 22 7.42 -24.41 7.69
N ILE A 23 8.56 -23.81 7.37
CA ILE A 23 9.66 -23.51 8.30
C ILE A 23 10.10 -22.06 8.13
N VAL A 24 9.96 -21.26 9.20
CA VAL A 24 10.53 -19.90 9.21
C VAL A 24 12.05 -19.97 9.33
N ALA A 25 12.78 -19.70 8.25
CA ALA A 25 14.23 -19.88 8.17
C ALA A 25 14.93 -18.78 7.37
N VAL A 26 16.23 -18.57 7.63
CA VAL A 26 17.03 -17.59 6.86
C VAL A 26 17.08 -17.94 5.38
N ILE A 27 17.16 -19.23 5.06
CA ILE A 27 17.12 -19.72 3.68
C ILE A 27 15.67 -19.71 3.23
N GLY A 28 15.36 -18.98 2.15
CA GLY A 28 13.99 -18.87 1.62
C GLY A 28 13.25 -17.62 2.09
N ASP A 29 13.30 -17.28 3.38
CA ASP A 29 12.50 -16.17 3.94
C ASP A 29 13.25 -14.85 4.12
N THR A 30 14.41 -14.71 3.50
CA THR A 30 15.20 -13.48 3.55
C THR A 30 15.62 -13.03 2.15
N ALA A 31 15.81 -11.73 2.00
CA ALA A 31 16.40 -11.14 0.81
C ALA A 31 17.93 -11.03 0.98
N SER A 32 18.68 -11.42 -0.05
CA SER A 32 20.11 -11.15 -0.10
C SER A 32 20.35 -9.71 -0.58
N VAL A 33 20.74 -8.83 0.33
CA VAL A 33 20.99 -7.41 0.06
C VAL A 33 22.48 -7.17 0.00
N ARG A 34 22.96 -6.56 -1.07
CA ARG A 34 24.36 -6.17 -1.18
C ARG A 34 24.52 -4.73 -0.68
N GLY A 35 25.30 -4.55 0.39
CA GLY A 35 25.57 -3.23 0.93
C GLY A 35 26.22 -2.28 -0.09
N ARG A 36 26.03 -0.97 0.11
CA ARG A 36 26.57 0.10 -0.75
C ARG A 36 28.11 0.04 -0.86
N SER A 37 28.77 -0.50 0.17
CA SER A 37 30.18 -0.85 0.12
C SER A 37 30.33 -2.28 -0.39
N ARG A 38 30.73 -2.43 -1.67
CA ARG A 38 30.98 -3.73 -2.33
C ARG A 38 32.02 -4.62 -1.60
N ALA A 39 32.69 -4.10 -0.58
CA ALA A 39 33.72 -4.78 0.19
C ALA A 39 33.17 -5.80 1.20
N LYS A 40 31.93 -5.61 1.69
CA LYS A 40 31.24 -6.63 2.49
C LYS A 40 30.30 -7.39 1.55
N GLY A 41 30.33 -8.72 1.62
CA GLY A 41 29.48 -9.59 0.80
C GLY A 41 27.99 -9.28 0.96
N ALA A 42 27.14 -9.99 0.20
CA ALA A 42 25.71 -9.85 0.38
C ALA A 42 25.30 -10.35 1.78
N GLU A 43 24.44 -9.60 2.46
CA GLU A 43 23.89 -9.94 3.77
C GLU A 43 22.42 -10.29 3.63
N ASN A 44 21.98 -11.30 4.37
CA ASN A 44 20.57 -11.70 4.36
C ASN A 44 19.79 -10.79 5.31
N THR A 45 18.75 -10.18 4.78
CA THR A 45 17.86 -9.26 5.50
C THR A 45 16.45 -9.83 5.49
N ALA A 46 15.84 -9.96 6.66
CA ALA A 46 14.45 -10.42 6.77
C ALA A 46 13.47 -9.40 6.19
N TYR A 47 12.38 -9.89 5.61
CA TYR A 47 11.36 -9.04 5.01
C TYR A 47 10.52 -8.32 6.08
N ALA A 48 10.48 -6.99 6.03
CA ALA A 48 9.49 -6.22 6.77
C ALA A 48 8.06 -6.44 6.23
N GLY A 49 8.01 -6.58 4.92
CA GLY A 49 6.89 -7.04 4.12
C GLY A 49 7.45 -7.49 2.77
N LYS A 50 6.79 -8.46 2.15
CA LYS A 50 7.08 -8.88 0.78
C LYS A 50 5.93 -8.43 -0.10
N LYS A 51 6.27 -8.09 -1.33
CA LYS A 51 5.30 -7.87 -2.40
C LYS A 51 4.46 -9.15 -2.56
N LEU A 52 3.13 -9.02 -2.62
CA LEU A 52 2.23 -10.18 -2.74
C LEU A 52 2.41 -10.91 -4.07
N GLU A 53 2.49 -10.15 -5.17
CA GLU A 53 2.73 -10.67 -6.51
C GLU A 53 3.95 -10.01 -7.13
N GLU A 54 4.91 -10.80 -7.62
CA GLU A 54 6.19 -10.28 -8.14
C GLU A 54 6.03 -9.39 -9.37
N GLU A 55 4.99 -9.61 -10.18
CA GLU A 55 4.76 -8.89 -11.42
C GLU A 55 4.00 -7.56 -11.23
N GLN A 56 3.10 -7.47 -10.25
CA GLN A 56 2.19 -6.31 -10.10
C GLN A 56 2.82 -5.14 -9.33
N GLY A 57 2.83 -3.90 -9.81
CA GLY A 57 3.39 -2.76 -9.06
C GLY A 57 2.82 -2.48 -7.66
N MET A 58 3.43 -1.54 -6.92
CA MET A 58 2.76 -0.95 -5.76
C MET A 58 1.56 -0.14 -6.27
N PRO A 59 0.35 -0.27 -5.67
CA PRO A 59 -0.78 0.55 -6.08
C PRO A 59 -0.41 2.02 -5.92
N ALA A 60 -0.66 2.80 -6.97
CA ALA A 60 -0.48 4.25 -6.90
C ALA A 60 -1.53 4.89 -5.98
N GLY A 61 -1.24 6.09 -5.48
CA GLY A 61 -2.19 6.82 -4.65
C GLY A 61 -3.48 7.14 -5.42
N PRO A 62 -4.65 7.13 -4.77
CA PRO A 62 -5.88 7.54 -5.41
C PRO A 62 -5.83 9.02 -5.80
N SER A 63 -6.50 9.38 -6.89
CA SER A 63 -6.67 10.76 -7.35
C SER A 63 -8.14 11.14 -7.35
N ILE A 64 -8.45 12.41 -7.07
CA ILE A 64 -9.82 12.94 -7.10
C ILE A 64 -9.88 14.05 -8.15
N ILE A 65 -10.82 13.92 -9.09
CA ILE A 65 -11.07 14.92 -10.13
C ILE A 65 -12.58 15.17 -10.16
N GLY A 66 -13.00 16.39 -9.82
CA GLY A 66 -14.42 16.73 -9.68
C GLY A 66 -15.07 15.94 -8.54
N ASP A 67 -16.15 15.24 -8.85
CA ASP A 67 -16.93 14.38 -7.95
C ASP A 67 -16.51 12.89 -8.02
N ARG A 68 -15.42 12.58 -8.73
CA ARG A 68 -14.96 11.20 -8.97
C ARG A 68 -13.60 10.94 -8.35
N ARG A 69 -13.47 9.79 -7.70
CA ARG A 69 -12.22 9.23 -7.20
C ARG A 69 -11.77 8.09 -8.11
N PHE A 70 -10.51 8.15 -8.53
CA PHE A 70 -9.84 7.13 -9.32
C PHE A 70 -8.81 6.43 -8.43
N THR A 71 -9.01 5.12 -8.23
CA THR A 71 -8.13 4.29 -7.40
C THR A 71 -7.44 3.25 -8.29
N PRO A 72 -6.15 3.41 -8.60
CA PRO A 72 -5.39 2.37 -9.29
C PRO A 72 -5.09 1.20 -8.35
N GLY A 73 -5.18 -0.02 -8.87
CA GLY A 73 -4.74 -1.24 -8.21
C GLY A 73 -3.23 -1.48 -8.37
N SER A 74 -2.74 -2.59 -7.82
CA SER A 74 -1.35 -3.03 -7.98
C SER A 74 -1.02 -3.44 -9.42
N ALA A 75 -1.99 -3.94 -10.17
CA ALA A 75 -1.84 -4.39 -11.56
C ALA A 75 -2.41 -3.40 -12.59
N THR A 76 -2.64 -2.14 -12.20
CA THR A 76 -3.23 -1.16 -13.12
C THR A 76 -2.17 -0.58 -14.05
N ASP A 77 -2.22 -0.99 -15.31
CA ASP A 77 -1.33 -0.52 -16.38
C ASP A 77 -2.01 0.58 -17.22
N GLU A 78 -3.32 0.50 -17.37
CA GLU A 78 -4.11 1.47 -18.14
C GLU A 78 -5.13 2.22 -17.27
N GLY A 79 -5.46 3.45 -17.68
CA GLY A 79 -6.42 4.27 -16.94
C GLY A 79 -7.84 3.70 -16.89
N SER A 80 -8.21 2.84 -17.85
CA SER A 80 -9.48 2.11 -17.92
C SER A 80 -9.63 1.05 -16.81
N GLU A 81 -8.52 0.59 -16.26
CA GLU A 81 -8.48 -0.43 -15.19
C GLU A 81 -8.55 0.22 -13.80
N MET A 82 -8.46 1.55 -13.72
CA MET A 82 -8.63 2.27 -12.45
C MET A 82 -10.07 2.14 -11.96
N GLN A 83 -10.23 1.84 -10.68
CA GLN A 83 -11.54 1.79 -10.07
C GLN A 83 -12.06 3.21 -9.86
N GLU A 84 -13.15 3.55 -10.55
CA GLU A 84 -13.84 4.83 -10.41
C GLU A 84 -14.93 4.74 -9.34
N THR A 85 -14.98 5.74 -8.45
CA THR A 85 -16.04 5.90 -7.45
C THR A 85 -16.58 7.32 -7.51
N VAL A 86 -17.89 7.48 -7.69
CA VAL A 86 -18.55 8.78 -7.50
C VAL A 86 -18.61 9.06 -6.00
N LEU A 87 -18.01 10.16 -5.57
CA LEU A 87 -17.84 10.50 -4.16
C LEU A 87 -19.12 11.02 -3.53
N ILE A 88 -19.95 11.75 -4.29
CA ILE A 88 -21.22 12.29 -3.80
C ILE A 88 -22.17 12.47 -4.99
N SER A 89 -23.37 11.87 -4.92
CA SER A 89 -24.52 12.27 -5.73
C SER A 89 -25.50 13.06 -4.87
N ASN A 90 -25.05 14.14 -4.24
CA ASN A 90 -25.96 15.02 -3.53
C ASN A 90 -26.48 15.98 -4.59
N GLU A 91 -27.68 15.70 -5.10
CA GLU A 91 -28.51 16.78 -5.61
C GLU A 91 -28.68 17.74 -4.44
N ALA A 92 -27.93 18.84 -4.44
CA ALA A 92 -28.17 19.92 -3.51
C ALA A 92 -29.58 20.45 -3.81
N THR A 93 -30.58 19.97 -3.06
CA THR A 93 -31.96 20.47 -3.15
C THR A 93 -32.06 21.94 -2.76
N VAL A 94 -31.01 22.48 -2.13
CA VAL A 94 -30.90 23.88 -1.74
C VAL A 94 -29.53 24.43 -2.14
N THR A 95 -29.50 25.52 -2.91
CA THR A 95 -28.27 26.19 -3.35
C THR A 95 -28.17 27.59 -2.74
N GLY A 96 -26.96 28.06 -2.45
CA GLY A 96 -26.71 29.39 -1.86
C GLY A 96 -26.11 29.35 -0.44
N ARG A 97 -26.13 30.49 0.27
CA ARG A 97 -25.68 30.57 1.67
C ARG A 97 -26.79 30.03 2.57
N LEU A 98 -26.57 28.83 3.11
CA LEU A 98 -27.50 28.20 4.05
C LEU A 98 -27.09 28.51 5.49
N SER A 99 -28.08 28.81 6.32
CA SER A 99 -27.92 28.87 7.78
C SER A 99 -27.77 27.46 8.36
N TRP A 100 -27.27 27.38 9.61
CA TRP A 100 -27.10 26.11 10.32
C TRP A 100 -28.41 25.30 10.40
N GLU A 101 -29.53 25.96 10.68
CA GLU A 101 -30.86 25.33 10.77
C GLU A 101 -31.36 24.79 9.42
N GLN A 102 -30.94 25.39 8.30
CA GLN A 102 -31.29 24.93 6.95
C GLN A 102 -30.44 23.75 6.48
N LEU A 103 -29.25 23.56 7.06
CA LEU A 103 -28.41 22.40 6.80
C LEU A 103 -28.86 21.17 7.61
N PHE A 104 -29.51 21.38 8.75
CA PHE A 104 -29.93 20.33 9.69
C PHE A 104 -31.34 20.61 10.24
N PRO A 105 -32.41 20.41 9.45
CA PRO A 105 -33.78 20.56 9.94
C PRO A 105 -34.15 19.42 10.92
N ASP A 106 -34.85 19.77 12.00
CA ASP A 106 -35.42 18.83 12.99
C ASP A 106 -36.52 17.92 12.38
#